data_AF-A0A948SHA1-F1
#
_entry.id   AF-A0A948SHA1-F1
#
_cell.length_a   1.000
_cell.length_b   1.000
_cell.length_c   1.000
_cell.angle_alpha   90.00
_cell.angle_beta   90.00
_cell.angle_gamma   90.00
#
_symmetry.space_group_name_H-M   'P 1'
#
loop_
_entity.id
_entity.type
_entity.pdbx_description
1 polymer ?
#
loop_
_entity_poly.entity_id
_entity_poly.type
_entity_poly.pdbx_seq_one_letter_code
_entity_poly.pdbx_strand_id
1 'polypeptide(L)'
;MRRRTMLPAAAAVLALAAPATGAAKSPRLGSGSKTCSPKPGANCAGVKAKGKFKFHGDLSRINLKGARLVDANLSGANLYRANLAGADLRGATIDRADLRGANLSNADLRGAKIRRSDLRNAKLRRADAGPRRTGKKSRTHGSADVPECSTYCEEAQFVDSDLEGAGLPYANLTGANLTGANLTGANVTGANLTGANVTGANLTGANLTSAVFTNATGCLGAGGAQPYGALDGLGCRN
;
A
#
# COMPACT_ATOMS: atom_id res chain seq x y z
N MET A 1 -20.74 -30.74 73.40
CA MET A 1 -19.96 -30.27 72.23
C MET A 1 -20.75 -30.50 70.94
N ARG A 2 -21.42 -29.49 70.39
CA ARG A 2 -21.78 -29.43 68.97
C ARG A 2 -21.71 -27.97 68.53
N ARG A 3 -20.71 -27.67 67.70
CA ARG A 3 -20.41 -26.34 67.16
C ARG A 3 -21.57 -25.90 66.25
N ARG A 4 -22.10 -24.69 66.48
CA ARG A 4 -22.92 -23.97 65.50
C ARG A 4 -22.01 -23.53 64.36
N THR A 5 -22.05 -24.22 63.23
CA THR A 5 -21.47 -23.73 61.97
C THR A 5 -22.51 -22.87 61.26
N MET A 6 -22.22 -21.57 61.16
CA MET A 6 -22.93 -20.63 60.28
C MET A 6 -22.71 -21.05 58.82
N LEU A 7 -23.80 -21.16 58.04
CA LEU A 7 -23.74 -21.20 56.58
C LEU A 7 -23.34 -19.79 56.06
N PRO A 8 -22.45 -19.67 55.06
CA PRO A 8 -22.26 -18.40 54.37
C PRO A 8 -23.35 -18.18 53.31
N ALA A 9 -23.62 -16.90 53.08
CA ALA A 9 -24.61 -16.37 52.16
C ALA A 9 -24.44 -16.88 50.73
N ALA A 10 -25.57 -17.20 50.08
CA ALA A 10 -25.66 -17.44 48.65
C ALA A 10 -25.24 -16.17 47.89
N ALA A 11 -24.09 -16.22 47.23
CA ALA A 11 -23.69 -15.23 46.24
C ALA A 11 -24.65 -15.33 45.05
N ALA A 12 -25.52 -14.34 44.90
CA ALA A 12 -26.27 -14.12 43.66
C ALA A 12 -25.26 -13.82 42.55
N VAL A 13 -24.97 -14.81 41.71
CA VAL A 13 -24.26 -14.60 40.45
C VAL A 13 -25.22 -13.81 39.57
N LEU A 14 -25.07 -12.49 39.60
CA LEU A 14 -25.65 -11.57 38.63
C LEU A 14 -25.00 -11.92 37.29
N ALA A 15 -25.66 -12.78 36.52
CA ALA A 15 -25.30 -13.03 35.14
C ALA A 15 -25.45 -11.70 34.39
N LEU A 16 -24.33 -11.00 34.21
CA LEU A 16 -24.22 -9.91 33.26
C LEU A 16 -24.56 -10.51 31.88
N ALA A 17 -25.81 -10.32 31.46
CA ALA A 17 -26.21 -10.56 30.09
C ALA A 17 -25.31 -9.68 29.22
N ALA A 18 -24.33 -10.30 28.55
CA ALA A 18 -23.57 -9.64 27.51
C ALA A 18 -24.57 -9.05 26.51
N PRO A 19 -24.41 -7.78 26.11
CA PRO A 19 -25.32 -7.18 25.14
C PRO A 19 -25.26 -8.04 23.88
N ALA A 20 -26.43 -8.50 23.43
CA ALA A 20 -26.60 -9.17 22.16
C ALA A 20 -26.06 -8.25 21.07
N THR A 21 -24.79 -8.45 20.71
CA THR A 21 -24.19 -7.74 19.59
C THR A 21 -24.92 -8.22 18.35
N GLY A 22 -25.71 -7.32 17.75
CA GLY A 22 -26.22 -7.54 16.41
C GLY A 22 -25.03 -7.87 15.53
N ALA A 23 -24.90 -9.14 15.14
CA ALA A 23 -23.80 -9.60 14.32
C ALA A 23 -23.86 -8.85 12.98
N ALA A 24 -23.06 -7.77 12.87
CA ALA A 24 -22.85 -7.10 11.62
C ALA A 24 -22.44 -8.18 10.60
N LYS A 25 -23.24 -8.34 9.54
CA LYS A 25 -22.95 -9.31 8.46
C LYS A 25 -21.49 -9.11 8.06
N SER A 26 -20.66 -10.14 8.27
CA SER A 26 -19.26 -10.07 7.91
C SER A 26 -19.16 -9.63 6.45
N PRO A 27 -18.37 -8.60 6.11
CA PRO A 27 -18.22 -8.16 4.73
C PRO A 27 -17.76 -9.36 3.91
N ARG A 28 -18.34 -9.57 2.72
CA ARG A 28 -17.95 -10.68 1.83
C ARG A 28 -17.29 -10.12 0.58
N LEU A 29 -16.16 -10.71 0.20
CA LEU A 29 -15.55 -10.51 -1.12
C LEU A 29 -16.15 -11.52 -2.10
N GLY A 30 -16.42 -11.12 -3.34
CA GLY A 30 -16.82 -12.05 -4.41
C GLY A 30 -18.21 -11.84 -5.02
N SER A 31 -18.37 -12.33 -6.24
CA SER A 31 -19.65 -12.52 -6.93
C SER A 31 -19.77 -13.97 -7.45
N GLY A 32 -20.98 -14.52 -7.44
CA GLY A 32 -21.23 -15.90 -7.87
C GLY A 32 -20.70 -16.95 -6.89
N SER A 33 -20.15 -18.05 -7.41
CA SER A 33 -19.70 -19.24 -6.65
C SER A 33 -18.41 -19.07 -5.85
N LYS A 34 -17.69 -17.94 -6.02
CA LYS A 34 -16.45 -17.62 -5.28
C LYS A 34 -16.68 -16.47 -4.31
N THR A 35 -17.38 -16.75 -3.21
CA THR A 35 -17.45 -15.82 -2.07
C THR A 35 -16.37 -16.13 -1.06
N CYS A 36 -15.69 -15.11 -0.56
CA CYS A 36 -14.73 -15.23 0.54
C CYS A 36 -15.16 -14.34 1.71
N SER A 37 -15.06 -14.88 2.92
CA SER A 37 -15.19 -14.13 4.15
C SER A 37 -13.78 -13.63 4.54
N PRO A 38 -13.48 -12.32 4.38
CA PRO A 38 -12.20 -11.74 4.71
C PRO A 38 -11.96 -11.85 6.21
N LYS A 39 -10.90 -12.55 6.57
CA LYS A 39 -10.36 -12.70 7.92
C LYS A 39 -8.87 -13.00 7.82
N PRO A 40 -8.11 -12.91 8.92
CA PRO A 40 -6.70 -13.25 8.91
C PRO A 40 -6.46 -14.66 8.38
N GLY A 41 -5.49 -14.81 7.47
CA GLY A 41 -5.13 -16.09 6.85
C GLY A 41 -6.14 -16.66 5.86
N ALA A 42 -7.27 -15.99 5.59
CA ALA A 42 -8.28 -16.52 4.66
C ALA A 42 -7.74 -16.66 3.23
N ASN A 43 -8.19 -17.68 2.51
CA ASN A 43 -7.89 -17.82 1.09
C ASN A 43 -9.00 -17.21 0.23
N CYS A 44 -8.75 -16.00 -0.24
CA CYS A 44 -9.61 -15.23 -1.13
C CYS A 44 -8.94 -15.02 -2.51
N ALA A 45 -8.12 -15.95 -2.98
CA ALA A 45 -7.44 -15.80 -4.27
C ALA A 45 -8.45 -15.67 -5.44
N GLY A 46 -8.20 -14.70 -6.34
CA GLY A 46 -8.99 -14.46 -7.53
C GLY A 46 -10.41 -13.93 -7.29
N VAL A 47 -10.75 -13.57 -6.04
CA VAL A 47 -12.08 -12.99 -5.74
C VAL A 47 -12.26 -11.66 -6.44
N LYS A 48 -13.51 -11.32 -6.75
CA LYS A 48 -13.88 -10.02 -7.31
C LYS A 48 -14.64 -9.22 -6.26
N ALA A 49 -14.09 -8.11 -5.80
CA ALA A 49 -14.84 -7.16 -5.00
C ALA A 49 -16.06 -6.67 -5.79
N LYS A 50 -17.22 -6.64 -5.13
CA LYS A 50 -18.44 -6.02 -5.68
C LYS A 50 -18.50 -4.56 -5.23
N GLY A 51 -18.71 -3.64 -6.17
CA GLY A 51 -18.85 -2.21 -5.88
C GLY A 51 -17.63 -1.63 -5.16
N LYS A 52 -17.84 -0.53 -4.42
CA LYS A 52 -16.83 0.09 -3.56
C LYS A 52 -16.65 -0.74 -2.28
N PHE A 53 -16.02 -1.91 -2.40
CA PHE A 53 -15.73 -2.77 -1.25
C PHE A 53 -14.95 -1.98 -0.19
N LYS A 54 -15.35 -2.07 1.08
CA LYS A 54 -14.69 -1.38 2.19
C LYS A 54 -14.35 -2.37 3.30
N PHE A 55 -13.11 -2.37 3.75
CA PHE A 55 -12.67 -3.17 4.89
C PHE A 55 -11.51 -2.47 5.60
N HIS A 56 -11.63 -2.26 6.91
CA HIS A 56 -10.66 -1.54 7.75
C HIS A 56 -10.24 -2.36 8.98
N GLY A 57 -10.48 -3.67 8.97
CA GLY A 57 -10.12 -4.59 10.05
C GLY A 57 -8.84 -5.39 9.77
N ASP A 58 -8.70 -6.51 10.49
CA ASP A 58 -7.57 -7.42 10.34
C ASP A 58 -7.75 -8.39 9.15
N LEU A 59 -6.85 -8.26 8.18
CA LEU A 59 -6.65 -9.14 7.02
C LEU A 59 -5.23 -9.70 6.99
N SER A 60 -4.53 -9.74 8.12
CA SER A 60 -3.15 -10.21 8.19
C SER A 60 -3.04 -11.63 7.63
N ARG A 61 -2.02 -11.87 6.81
CA ARG A 61 -1.75 -13.14 6.12
C ARG A 61 -2.86 -13.59 5.16
N ILE A 62 -3.84 -12.75 4.83
CA ILE A 62 -4.87 -13.10 3.85
C ILE A 62 -4.23 -13.39 2.48
N ASN A 63 -4.78 -14.34 1.75
CA ASN A 63 -4.42 -14.57 0.37
C ASN A 63 -5.46 -13.92 -0.56
N LEU A 64 -5.06 -12.83 -1.20
CA LEU A 64 -5.79 -12.07 -2.23
C LEU A 64 -5.06 -12.12 -3.57
N LYS A 65 -4.25 -13.15 -3.82
CA LYS A 65 -3.52 -13.32 -5.09
C LYS A 65 -4.47 -13.24 -6.27
N GLY A 66 -4.20 -12.36 -7.23
CA GLY A 66 -5.02 -12.16 -8.42
C GLY A 66 -6.44 -11.64 -8.14
N ALA A 67 -6.73 -11.18 -6.93
CA ALA A 67 -8.04 -10.61 -6.61
C ALA A 67 -8.26 -9.30 -7.38
N ARG A 68 -9.51 -9.04 -7.78
CA ARG A 68 -9.93 -7.78 -8.38
C ARG A 68 -10.51 -6.89 -7.29
N LEU A 69 -9.75 -5.87 -6.93
CA LEU A 69 -9.99 -4.91 -5.83
C LEU A 69 -10.00 -3.47 -6.36
N VAL A 70 -10.37 -3.29 -7.64
CA VAL A 70 -10.48 -1.98 -8.29
C VAL A 70 -11.37 -1.05 -7.46
N ASP A 71 -10.87 0.15 -7.18
CA ASP A 71 -11.57 1.18 -6.39
C ASP A 71 -12.00 0.72 -4.97
N ALA A 72 -11.42 -0.36 -4.44
CA ALA A 72 -11.68 -0.82 -3.08
C ALA A 72 -11.09 0.14 -2.04
N ASN A 73 -11.73 0.23 -0.88
CA ASN A 73 -11.26 0.99 0.28
C ASN A 73 -10.76 0.02 1.37
N LEU A 74 -9.44 -0.07 1.48
CA LEU A 74 -8.69 -0.82 2.47
C LEU A 74 -7.94 0.12 3.43
N SER A 75 -8.38 1.37 3.55
CA SER A 75 -7.71 2.36 4.41
C SER A 75 -7.68 1.90 5.86
N GLY A 76 -6.49 1.97 6.47
CA GLY A 76 -6.26 1.52 7.85
C GLY A 76 -6.36 0.01 8.08
N ALA A 77 -6.56 -0.80 7.04
CA ALA A 77 -6.61 -2.25 7.20
C ALA A 77 -5.24 -2.82 7.61
N ASN A 78 -5.25 -3.89 8.40
CA ASN A 78 -4.06 -4.67 8.65
C ASN A 78 -3.91 -5.73 7.55
N LEU A 79 -2.98 -5.53 6.63
CA LEU A 79 -2.58 -6.42 5.54
C LEU A 79 -1.18 -7.01 5.79
N TYR A 80 -0.75 -7.07 7.06
CA TYR A 80 0.55 -7.63 7.46
C TYR A 80 0.76 -9.01 6.85
N ARG A 81 1.85 -9.19 6.08
CA ARG A 81 2.18 -10.43 5.35
C ARG A 81 1.05 -10.96 4.43
N ALA A 82 0.13 -10.12 3.98
CA ALA A 82 -0.89 -10.51 3.02
C ALA A 82 -0.26 -10.86 1.66
N ASN A 83 -0.87 -11.78 0.93
CA ASN A 83 -0.50 -12.10 -0.44
C ASN A 83 -1.45 -11.41 -1.42
N LEU A 84 -1.00 -10.33 -2.05
CA LEU A 84 -1.69 -9.53 -3.07
C LEU A 84 -1.03 -9.68 -4.44
N ALA A 85 -0.22 -10.74 -4.66
CA ALA A 85 0.53 -10.89 -5.90
C ALA A 85 -0.41 -10.94 -7.11
N GLY A 86 -0.12 -10.12 -8.12
CA GLY A 86 -0.95 -9.98 -9.32
C GLY A 86 -2.37 -9.45 -9.08
N ALA A 87 -2.68 -8.91 -7.89
CA ALA A 87 -3.98 -8.32 -7.63
C ALA A 87 -4.17 -7.03 -8.45
N ASP A 88 -5.42 -6.78 -8.85
CA ASP A 88 -5.83 -5.55 -9.53
C ASP A 88 -6.37 -4.56 -8.48
N LEU A 89 -5.53 -3.61 -8.09
CA LEU A 89 -5.74 -2.59 -7.06
C LEU A 89 -5.89 -1.19 -7.68
N ARG A 90 -6.20 -1.09 -8.98
CA ARG A 90 -6.35 0.20 -9.67
C ARG A 90 -7.34 1.11 -8.95
N GLY A 91 -6.92 2.32 -8.61
CA GLY A 91 -7.75 3.30 -7.90
C GLY A 91 -8.11 2.92 -6.46
N ALA A 92 -7.61 1.80 -5.93
CA ALA A 92 -7.89 1.40 -4.56
C ALA A 92 -7.32 2.43 -3.57
N THR A 93 -8.03 2.66 -2.47
CA THR A 93 -7.55 3.49 -1.36
C THR A 93 -7.06 2.56 -0.25
N ILE A 94 -5.76 2.58 0.01
CA ILE A 94 -5.03 1.75 0.96
C ILE A 94 -4.30 2.65 1.98
N ASP A 95 -4.66 3.93 2.04
CA ASP A 95 -4.05 4.93 2.94
C ASP A 95 -4.01 4.44 4.40
N ARG A 96 -2.87 4.67 5.07
CA ARG A 96 -2.61 4.30 6.48
C ARG A 96 -2.72 2.81 6.78
N ALA A 97 -2.71 1.93 5.78
CA ALA A 97 -2.73 0.49 6.01
C ALA A 97 -1.37 -0.03 6.47
N ASP A 98 -1.38 -1.16 7.18
CA ASP A 98 -0.18 -1.93 7.50
C ASP A 98 0.00 -3.02 6.42
N LEU A 99 1.00 -2.87 5.58
CA LEU A 99 1.38 -3.78 4.49
C LEU A 99 2.76 -4.42 4.74
N ARG A 100 3.27 -4.39 5.98
CA ARG A 100 4.63 -4.89 6.27
C ARG A 100 4.76 -6.35 5.85
N GLY A 101 5.80 -6.64 5.08
CA GLY A 101 6.07 -7.97 4.55
C GLY A 101 5.01 -8.51 3.57
N ALA A 102 4.06 -7.69 3.11
CA ALA A 102 3.06 -8.11 2.14
C ALA A 102 3.71 -8.37 0.77
N ASN A 103 3.11 -9.28 0.00
CA ASN A 103 3.54 -9.57 -1.37
C ASN A 103 2.59 -8.91 -2.38
N LEU A 104 3.03 -7.83 -3.02
CA LEU A 104 2.37 -7.13 -4.11
C LEU A 104 3.09 -7.34 -5.45
N SER A 105 3.91 -8.39 -5.59
CA SER A 105 4.65 -8.63 -6.83
C SER A 105 3.71 -8.72 -8.03
N ASN A 106 4.02 -8.01 -9.12
CA ASN A 106 3.19 -7.88 -10.33
C ASN A 106 1.77 -7.34 -10.10
N ALA A 107 1.48 -6.70 -8.95
CA ALA A 107 0.18 -6.08 -8.72
C ALA A 107 0.00 -4.82 -9.56
N ASP A 108 -1.23 -4.52 -9.94
CA ASP A 108 -1.61 -3.30 -10.65
C ASP A 108 -2.14 -2.27 -9.65
N LEU A 109 -1.30 -1.31 -9.30
CA LEU A 109 -1.54 -0.24 -8.34
C LEU A 109 -1.86 1.09 -9.03
N ARG A 110 -2.15 1.11 -10.33
CA ARG A 110 -2.28 2.38 -11.07
C ARG A 110 -3.37 3.28 -10.48
N GLY A 111 -2.97 4.49 -10.09
CA GLY A 111 -3.81 5.48 -9.42
C GLY A 111 -4.31 5.06 -8.03
N ALA A 112 -3.71 4.04 -7.42
CA ALA A 112 -3.98 3.69 -6.04
C ALA A 112 -3.49 4.79 -5.09
N LYS A 113 -4.13 4.88 -3.93
CA LYS A 113 -3.74 5.79 -2.85
C LYS A 113 -3.16 4.94 -1.73
N ILE A 114 -1.89 5.15 -1.41
CA ILE A 114 -1.13 4.35 -0.44
C ILE A 114 -0.46 5.30 0.57
N ARG A 115 -1.04 6.49 0.79
CA ARG A 115 -0.44 7.57 1.58
C ARG A 115 -0.28 7.12 3.02
N ARG A 116 0.87 7.42 3.63
CA ARG A 116 1.18 7.09 5.03
C ARG A 116 1.01 5.61 5.39
N SER A 117 1.08 4.71 4.42
CA SER A 117 0.99 3.28 4.68
C SER A 117 2.36 2.72 5.02
N ASP A 118 2.37 1.65 5.82
CA ASP A 118 3.60 0.96 6.21
C ASP A 118 3.85 -0.24 5.29
N LEU A 119 4.72 -0.09 4.29
CA LEU A 119 5.13 -1.16 3.36
C LEU A 119 6.51 -1.73 3.70
N ARG A 120 7.04 -1.55 4.91
CA ARG A 120 8.39 -2.03 5.22
C ARG A 120 8.55 -3.53 4.92
N ASN A 121 9.66 -3.90 4.29
CA ASN A 121 9.94 -5.28 3.85
C ASN A 121 8.91 -5.86 2.86
N ALA A 122 8.06 -5.05 2.24
CA ALA A 122 7.09 -5.54 1.27
C ALA A 122 7.76 -5.89 -0.07
N LYS A 123 7.14 -6.79 -0.82
CA LYS A 123 7.59 -7.19 -2.16
C LYS A 123 6.71 -6.54 -3.21
N LEU A 124 7.26 -5.61 -3.98
CA LEU A 124 6.61 -4.87 -5.06
C LEU A 124 7.30 -5.10 -6.41
N ARG A 125 8.10 -6.18 -6.55
CA ARG A 125 8.77 -6.51 -7.81
C ARG A 125 7.80 -6.46 -8.98
N ARG A 126 8.15 -5.67 -10.00
CA ARG A 126 7.36 -5.50 -11.23
C ARG A 126 5.91 -5.05 -11.00
N ALA A 127 5.58 -4.45 -9.86
CA ALA A 127 4.29 -3.83 -9.65
C ALA A 127 4.14 -2.59 -10.54
N ASP A 128 2.93 -2.30 -11.01
CA ASP A 128 2.64 -1.13 -11.83
C ASP A 128 1.87 -0.09 -11.02
N ALA A 129 2.58 0.90 -10.51
CA ALA A 129 2.09 2.08 -9.82
C ALA A 129 2.17 3.33 -10.70
N GLY A 130 2.07 3.18 -12.03
CA GLY A 130 1.95 4.29 -12.95
C GLY A 130 0.56 4.97 -12.94
N PRO A 131 0.30 5.84 -13.93
CA PRO A 131 -0.98 6.53 -14.01
C PRO A 131 -2.14 5.60 -14.35
N ARG A 132 -3.29 5.79 -13.70
CA ARG A 132 -4.52 5.08 -14.06
C ARG A 132 -5.01 5.61 -15.41
N ARG A 133 -4.76 4.86 -16.48
CA ARG A 133 -5.31 5.14 -17.82
C ARG A 133 -6.82 4.97 -17.80
N THR A 134 -7.54 6.04 -17.49
CA THR A 134 -8.98 6.09 -17.73
C THR A 134 -9.16 6.53 -19.18
N GLY A 135 -10.02 5.88 -19.97
CA GLY A 135 -10.28 6.28 -21.36
C GLY A 135 -10.90 7.68 -21.52
N LYS A 136 -10.96 8.47 -20.45
CA LYS A 136 -11.44 9.85 -20.45
C LYS A 136 -10.26 10.74 -20.80
N LYS A 137 -10.34 11.41 -21.96
CA LYS A 137 -9.47 12.54 -22.29
C LYS A 137 -9.73 13.62 -21.25
N SER A 138 -8.74 13.92 -20.40
CA SER A 138 -8.84 15.09 -19.55
C SER A 138 -8.91 16.34 -20.42
N ARG A 139 -9.82 17.24 -20.05
CA ARG A 139 -9.94 18.56 -20.63
C ARG A 139 -9.58 19.51 -19.50
N THR A 140 -8.51 20.28 -19.72
CA THR A 140 -7.90 21.29 -18.83
C THR A 140 -6.80 20.74 -17.88
N HIS A 141 -5.63 21.33 -17.67
CA HIS A 141 -5.02 22.62 -18.06
C HIS A 141 -3.53 22.44 -18.38
N GLY A 142 -2.99 23.34 -19.22
CA GLY A 142 -1.56 23.40 -19.51
C GLY A 142 -0.71 23.69 -18.27
N SER A 143 0.20 22.77 -17.97
CA SER A 143 1.55 22.98 -17.45
C SER A 143 2.19 21.59 -17.38
N ALA A 144 3.19 21.33 -18.24
CA ALA A 144 4.07 20.16 -18.25
C ALA A 144 3.44 18.79 -17.90
N ASP A 145 3.06 18.03 -18.93
CA ASP A 145 2.73 16.59 -18.96
C ASP A 145 2.92 15.74 -17.68
N VAL A 146 2.15 16.00 -16.62
CA VAL A 146 1.96 15.02 -15.55
C VAL A 146 0.64 14.30 -15.84
N PRO A 147 0.64 13.02 -16.26
CA PRO A 147 -0.58 12.28 -16.55
C PRO A 147 -1.46 12.22 -15.31
N GLU A 148 -2.67 12.75 -15.46
CA GLU A 148 -3.68 12.71 -14.41
C GLU A 148 -3.94 11.28 -13.93
N CYS A 149 -4.08 11.15 -12.61
CA CYS A 149 -4.16 9.89 -11.85
C CYS A 149 -2.83 9.14 -11.67
N SER A 150 -1.76 9.82 -11.23
CA SER A 150 -0.59 9.19 -10.62
C SER A 150 -0.95 8.36 -9.38
N THR A 151 -0.13 7.38 -9.03
CA THR A 151 -0.23 6.71 -7.72
C THR A 151 0.24 7.67 -6.62
N TYR A 152 -0.51 7.71 -5.51
CA TYR A 152 -0.24 8.60 -4.39
C TYR A 152 0.43 7.83 -3.25
N CYS A 153 1.76 7.92 -3.17
CA CYS A 153 2.60 7.25 -2.20
C CYS A 153 3.21 8.22 -1.18
N GLU A 154 2.60 9.39 -1.00
CA GLU A 154 3.11 10.42 -0.10
C GLU A 154 3.28 9.90 1.34
N GLU A 155 4.45 10.18 1.92
CA GLU A 155 4.85 9.75 3.26
C GLU A 155 4.80 8.22 3.50
N ALA A 156 4.65 7.41 2.44
CA ALA A 156 4.63 5.95 2.57
C ALA A 156 6.01 5.40 2.97
N GLN A 157 6.01 4.33 3.75
CA GLN A 157 7.22 3.72 4.28
C GLN A 157 7.58 2.47 3.48
N PHE A 158 8.64 2.53 2.68
CA PHE A 158 9.18 1.46 1.85
C PHE A 158 10.53 0.92 2.36
N VAL A 159 10.86 1.12 3.64
CA VAL A 159 12.15 0.68 4.20
C VAL A 159 12.38 -0.81 3.92
N ASP A 160 13.56 -1.13 3.36
CA ASP A 160 13.99 -2.49 2.98
C ASP A 160 13.01 -3.22 2.05
N SER A 161 12.19 -2.48 1.29
CA SER A 161 11.22 -3.07 0.35
C SER A 161 11.87 -3.42 -0.98
N ASP A 162 11.33 -4.44 -1.63
CA ASP A 162 11.81 -4.91 -2.92
C ASP A 162 10.92 -4.37 -4.06
N LEU A 163 11.39 -3.31 -4.71
CA LEU A 163 10.75 -2.60 -5.82
C LEU A 163 11.45 -2.90 -7.16
N GLU A 164 12.19 -4.01 -7.26
CA GLU A 164 12.93 -4.36 -8.48
C GLU A 164 12.02 -4.36 -9.72
N GLY A 165 12.39 -3.59 -10.74
CA GLY A 165 11.63 -3.46 -11.98
C GLY A 165 10.22 -2.88 -11.82
N ALA A 166 9.87 -2.29 -10.68
CA ALA A 166 8.58 -1.67 -10.47
C ALA A 166 8.38 -0.47 -11.42
N GLY A 167 7.16 -0.32 -11.93
CA GLY A 167 6.73 0.85 -12.67
C GLY A 167 6.17 1.90 -11.71
N LEU A 168 6.85 3.02 -11.56
CA LEU A 168 6.45 4.18 -10.75
C LEU A 168 6.44 5.50 -11.57
N PRO A 169 6.12 5.51 -12.89
CA PRO A 169 6.20 6.74 -13.65
C PRO A 169 5.17 7.75 -13.12
N TYR A 170 5.63 8.98 -12.91
CA TYR A 170 4.83 10.09 -12.37
C TYR A 170 4.25 9.84 -10.98
N ALA A 171 4.72 8.84 -10.25
CA ALA A 171 4.26 8.57 -8.89
C ALA A 171 4.60 9.74 -7.95
N ASN A 172 3.69 10.07 -7.04
CA ASN A 172 3.96 11.04 -6.00
C ASN A 172 4.51 10.32 -4.76
N LEU A 173 5.82 10.41 -4.57
CA LEU A 173 6.61 9.85 -3.48
C LEU A 173 7.09 10.96 -2.50
N THR A 174 6.41 12.11 -2.47
CA THR A 174 6.78 13.22 -1.58
C THR A 174 6.87 12.74 -0.13
N GLY A 175 8.00 12.98 0.53
CA GLY A 175 8.25 12.57 1.91
C GLY A 175 8.29 11.06 2.15
N ALA A 176 8.29 10.22 1.10
CA ALA A 176 8.34 8.78 1.25
C ALA A 176 9.70 8.33 1.81
N ASN A 177 9.69 7.26 2.61
CA ASN A 177 10.91 6.68 3.15
C ASN A 177 11.28 5.41 2.39
N LEU A 178 12.30 5.48 1.56
CA LEU A 178 12.84 4.42 0.71
C LEU A 178 14.19 3.91 1.24
N THR A 179 14.51 4.13 2.53
CA THR A 179 15.78 3.69 3.12
C THR A 179 16.02 2.20 2.86
N GLY A 180 17.18 1.83 2.30
CA GLY A 180 17.52 0.43 2.00
C GLY A 180 16.66 -0.25 0.93
N ALA A 181 15.74 0.46 0.27
CA ALA A 181 14.85 -0.14 -0.71
C ALA A 181 15.60 -0.56 -1.98
N ASN A 182 15.23 -1.69 -2.57
CA ASN A 182 15.77 -2.14 -3.85
C ASN A 182 14.90 -1.62 -5.00
N LEU A 183 15.38 -0.62 -5.74
CA LEU A 183 14.75 -0.07 -6.95
C LEU A 183 15.49 -0.48 -8.23
N THR A 184 16.27 -1.56 -8.21
CA THR A 184 17.04 -2.01 -9.38
C THR A 184 16.14 -2.16 -10.61
N GLY A 185 16.48 -1.49 -11.72
CA GLY A 185 15.71 -1.54 -12.96
C GLY A 185 14.32 -0.89 -12.90
N ALA A 186 13.95 -0.21 -11.81
CA ALA A 186 12.64 0.42 -11.68
C ALA A 186 12.49 1.61 -12.64
N ASN A 187 11.26 1.85 -13.11
CA ASN A 187 10.94 3.04 -13.88
C ASN A 187 10.32 4.10 -12.97
N VAL A 188 11.08 5.14 -12.59
CA VAL A 188 10.61 6.27 -11.77
C VAL A 188 10.56 7.57 -12.59
N THR A 189 10.38 7.45 -13.91
CA THR A 189 10.31 8.60 -14.83
C THR A 189 9.26 9.60 -14.38
N GLY A 190 9.62 10.89 -14.23
CA GLY A 190 8.69 11.95 -13.84
C GLY A 190 8.16 11.85 -12.41
N ALA A 191 8.65 10.92 -11.59
CA ALA A 191 8.18 10.75 -10.22
C ALA A 191 8.62 11.93 -9.35
N ASN A 192 7.77 12.33 -8.40
CA ASN A 192 8.10 13.38 -7.43
C ASN A 192 8.58 12.74 -6.12
N LEU A 193 9.88 12.80 -5.84
CA LEU A 193 10.55 12.34 -4.62
C LEU A 193 10.94 13.52 -3.71
N THR A 194 10.25 14.66 -3.79
CA THR A 194 10.54 15.82 -2.94
C THR A 194 10.50 15.42 -1.46
N GLY A 195 11.57 15.71 -0.71
CA GLY A 195 11.67 15.37 0.72
C GLY A 195 11.74 13.87 1.03
N ALA A 196 11.86 13.00 0.02
CA ALA A 196 11.95 11.56 0.24
C ALA A 196 13.32 11.17 0.83
N ASN A 197 13.34 10.14 1.68
CA ASN A 197 14.59 9.56 2.16
C ASN A 197 14.95 8.33 1.32
N VAL A 198 16.01 8.43 0.51
CA VAL A 198 16.52 7.35 -0.34
C VAL A 198 17.88 6.81 0.14
N THR A 199 18.21 7.02 1.41
CA THR A 199 19.49 6.57 2.01
C THR A 199 19.67 5.06 1.86
N GLY A 200 20.76 4.64 1.21
CA GLY A 200 21.04 3.21 0.99
C GLY A 200 20.08 2.51 0.03
N ALA A 201 19.21 3.24 -0.68
CA ALA A 201 18.37 2.65 -1.71
C ALA A 201 19.22 2.24 -2.92
N ASN A 202 19.01 1.04 -3.46
CA ASN A 202 19.68 0.57 -4.67
C ASN A 202 18.90 1.04 -5.91
N LEU A 203 19.42 2.02 -6.64
CA LEU A 203 18.84 2.58 -7.87
C LEU A 203 19.52 2.06 -9.15
N THR A 204 20.29 0.96 -9.07
CA THR A 204 21.04 0.44 -10.22
C THR A 204 20.13 0.17 -11.42
N GLY A 205 20.41 0.78 -12.57
CA GLY A 205 19.62 0.61 -13.79
C GLY A 205 18.19 1.19 -13.72
N ALA A 206 17.84 1.94 -12.68
CA ALA A 206 16.56 2.62 -12.60
C ALA A 206 16.49 3.77 -13.62
N ASN A 207 15.34 3.94 -14.28
CA ASN A 207 15.10 5.10 -15.13
C ASN A 207 14.59 6.28 -14.30
N LEU A 208 15.46 7.27 -14.10
CA LEU A 208 15.22 8.50 -13.32
C LEU A 208 14.83 9.70 -14.19
N THR A 209 14.50 9.50 -15.47
CA THR A 209 14.24 10.60 -16.41
C THR A 209 13.17 11.55 -15.86
N SER A 210 13.47 12.84 -15.75
CA SER A 210 12.57 13.88 -15.23
C SER A 210 12.05 13.65 -13.79
N ALA A 211 12.66 12.76 -13.01
CA ALA A 211 12.32 12.59 -11.60
C ALA A 211 12.78 13.80 -10.77
N VAL A 212 11.99 14.19 -9.78
CA VAL A 212 12.23 15.36 -8.93
C VAL A 212 12.72 14.91 -7.56
N PHE A 213 13.89 15.38 -7.11
CA PHE A 213 14.54 15.00 -5.85
C PHE A 213 14.74 16.18 -4.87
N THR A 214 13.99 17.27 -5.01
CA THR A 214 14.14 18.46 -4.16
C THR A 214 14.09 18.09 -2.67
N ASN A 215 15.12 18.43 -1.89
CA ASN A 215 15.25 18.09 -0.46
C ASN A 215 15.20 16.58 -0.14
N ALA A 216 15.44 15.70 -1.11
CA ALA A 216 15.58 14.27 -0.82
C ALA A 216 16.89 14.00 -0.05
N THR A 217 16.84 13.12 0.96
CA THR A 217 18.02 12.69 1.73
C THR A 217 18.59 11.39 1.18
N GLY A 218 19.90 11.18 1.31
CA GLY A 218 20.56 9.94 0.88
C GLY A 218 21.04 9.90 -0.57
N CYS A 219 20.77 10.95 -1.37
CA CYS A 219 21.48 11.17 -2.63
C CYS A 219 22.67 12.10 -2.39
N LEU A 220 23.88 11.56 -2.51
CA LEU A 220 25.12 12.33 -2.43
C LEU A 220 25.38 13.09 -3.75
N GLY A 221 24.78 14.27 -3.88
CA GLY A 221 25.29 15.34 -4.75
C GLY A 221 24.28 15.98 -5.71
N ALA A 222 23.75 17.13 -5.31
CA ALA A 222 23.67 18.35 -6.13
C ALA A 222 23.13 19.50 -5.25
N GLY A 223 24.03 20.15 -4.52
CA GLY A 223 23.80 21.54 -4.20
C GLY A 223 23.80 22.33 -5.51
N GLY A 224 22.75 23.10 -5.76
CA GLY A 224 22.65 24.00 -6.91
C GLY A 224 21.70 23.49 -7.99
N ALA A 225 20.72 24.33 -8.30
CA ALA A 225 19.79 24.19 -9.40
C ALA A 225 20.49 23.75 -10.70
N GLN A 226 19.93 22.75 -11.40
CA GLN A 226 20.16 22.58 -12.83
C GLN A 226 18.81 22.49 -13.55
N PRO A 227 18.55 23.38 -14.52
CA PRO A 227 17.36 23.35 -15.35
C PRO A 227 17.50 22.28 -16.44
N TYR A 228 16.39 21.64 -16.78
CA TYR A 228 16.12 20.89 -18.01
C TYR A 228 17.32 20.55 -18.93
N GLY A 229 17.74 19.28 -18.91
CA GLY A 229 18.50 18.66 -20.01
C GLY A 229 19.80 17.97 -19.56
N ALA A 230 19.98 16.73 -20.04
CA ALA A 230 21.13 15.84 -19.85
C ALA A 230 21.28 15.19 -18.45
N LEU A 231 20.59 14.05 -18.29
CA LEU A 231 20.68 13.17 -17.12
C LEU A 231 21.74 12.08 -17.33
N ASP A 232 23.01 12.48 -17.44
CA ASP A 232 24.12 11.55 -17.29
C ASP A 232 24.66 11.66 -15.86
N GLY A 233 24.13 10.79 -14.98
CA GLY A 233 24.80 10.43 -13.73
C GLY A 233 24.62 11.36 -12.54
N LEU A 234 23.37 11.71 -12.16
CA LEU A 234 23.10 12.29 -10.85
C LEU A 234 23.58 11.36 -9.73
N GLY A 235 24.31 11.95 -8.78
CA GLY A 235 25.00 11.29 -7.68
C GLY A 235 24.05 10.69 -6.63
N CYS A 236 23.43 9.58 -6.98
CA CYS A 236 23.17 8.52 -5.99
C CYS A 236 24.09 7.35 -6.39
N ARG A 237 25.42 7.59 -6.39
CA ARG A 237 26.45 6.60 -6.79
C ARG A 237 26.89 5.78 -5.57
N ASN A 238 26.82 4.45 -5.76
CA ASN A 238 27.46 3.32 -5.08
C ASN A 238 27.69 3.39 -3.57
#